data_AF-A0A6A2WAB2-F1
#
_entry.id   AF-A0A6A2WAB2-F1
#
_cell.length_a   1.000
_cell.length_b   1.000
_cell.length_c   1.000
_cell.angle_alpha   90.00
_cell.angle_beta   90.00
_cell.angle_gamma   90.00
#
_symmetry.space_group_name_H-M   'P 1'
#
loop_
_entity.id
_entity.type
_entity.pdbx_description
1 polymer ?
#
loop_
_entity_poly.entity_id
_entity_poly.type
_entity_poly.pdbx_seq_one_letter_code
_entity_poly.pdbx_strand_id
1 'polypeptide(L)'
;MLAKVLNCSFFDADDFHPLSNKEKMRQGVPLSDKDRIPGLEMLRHAGKAQFVLLDAQADVLAARLEKRAAEGKHFMPAALLQSQLELLNIDEGEGIFKVDATLSPLVIVSKIQAFLSSNSDQTIDEQSLGIRIFKEV
;
A
#
# COMPACT_ATOMS: atom_id res chain seq x y z
N MET A 1 -10.42 -5.92 3.79
CA MET A 1 -11.60 -6.37 3.00
C MET A 1 -11.16 -7.25 1.85
N LEU A 2 -10.21 -6.84 1.02
CA LEU A 2 -9.71 -7.62 -0.11
C LEU A 2 -9.14 -9.00 0.28
N ALA A 3 -8.28 -9.10 1.29
CA ALA A 3 -7.71 -10.38 1.74
C ALA A 3 -8.77 -11.41 2.18
N LYS A 4 -9.89 -10.95 2.75
CA LYS A 4 -11.03 -11.82 3.09
C LYS A 4 -11.72 -12.36 1.84
N VAL A 5 -11.84 -11.54 0.81
CA VAL A 5 -12.46 -11.94 -0.48
C VAL A 5 -11.56 -12.91 -1.25
N LEU A 6 -10.24 -12.73 -1.16
CA LEU A 6 -9.25 -13.57 -1.83
C LEU A 6 -8.82 -14.78 -1.00
N ASN A 7 -9.38 -14.95 0.20
CA ASN A 7 -9.02 -15.98 1.17
C ASN A 7 -7.49 -16.09 1.40
N CYS A 8 -6.79 -14.95 1.44
CA CYS A 8 -5.34 -14.89 1.62
C CYS A 8 -4.98 -14.21 2.94
N SER A 9 -3.76 -14.47 3.41
CA SER A 9 -3.20 -13.75 4.57
C SER A 9 -3.02 -12.28 4.24
N PHE A 10 -3.35 -11.40 5.18
CA PHE A 10 -3.09 -9.97 5.11
C PHE A 10 -1.94 -9.63 6.05
N PHE A 11 -0.95 -8.91 5.52
CA PHE A 11 0.15 -8.36 6.28
C PHE A 11 0.21 -6.86 6.01
N ASP A 12 0.28 -6.05 7.07
CA ASP A 12 0.49 -4.62 6.95
C ASP A 12 1.98 -4.32 6.80
N ALA A 13 2.36 -3.45 5.86
CA ALA A 13 3.77 -3.11 5.65
C ALA A 13 4.35 -2.35 6.85
N ASP A 14 3.53 -1.62 7.60
CA ASP A 14 3.95 -0.89 8.79
C ASP A 14 4.33 -1.84 9.93
N ASP A 15 3.81 -3.07 9.95
CA ASP A 15 4.16 -4.06 10.97
C ASP A 15 5.64 -4.47 10.90
N PHE A 16 6.28 -4.33 9.73
CA PHE A 16 7.69 -4.66 9.53
C PHE A 16 8.65 -3.53 9.87
N HIS A 17 8.15 -2.35 10.26
CA HIS A 17 9.00 -1.25 10.71
C HIS A 17 9.40 -1.43 12.19
N PRO A 18 10.68 -1.22 12.56
CA PRO A 18 11.07 -1.18 13.97
C PRO A 18 10.37 -0.02 14.70
N LEU A 19 10.22 -0.14 16.02
CA LEU A 19 9.55 0.88 16.85
C LEU A 19 10.14 2.28 16.65
N SER A 20 11.47 2.39 16.49
CA SER A 20 12.15 3.67 16.22
C SER A 20 11.66 4.37 14.95
N ASN A 21 11.29 3.61 13.92
CA ASN A 21 10.77 4.16 12.67
C ASN A 21 9.31 4.58 12.83
N LYS A 22 8.51 3.78 13.55
CA LYS A 22 7.12 4.13 13.88
C LYS A 22 7.06 5.42 14.71
N GLU A 23 7.99 5.60 15.64
CA GLU A 23 8.10 6.83 16.44
C GLU A 23 8.49 8.05 15.59
N LYS A 24 9.47 7.92 14.68
CA LYS A 24 9.82 8.98 13.73
C LYS A 24 8.59 9.40 12.89
N MET A 25 7.89 8.44 12.30
CA MET A 25 6.68 8.72 11.50
C MET A 25 5.58 9.36 12.35
N ARG A 26 5.36 8.88 13.58
CA ARG A 26 4.39 9.47 14.53
C ARG A 26 4.74 10.92 14.90
N GLN A 27 6.02 11.27 14.91
CA GLN A 27 6.51 12.63 15.14
C GLN A 27 6.47 13.50 13.87
N GLY A 28 6.03 12.97 12.72
CA GLY A 28 6.06 13.69 11.45
C GLY A 28 7.45 13.78 10.84
N VAL A 29 8.40 12.96 11.29
CA VAL A 29 9.76 12.90 10.75
C VAL A 29 9.81 11.86 9.63
N PRO A 30 10.14 12.24 8.39
CA PRO A 30 10.23 11.29 7.28
C PRO A 30 11.37 10.30 7.48
N LEU A 31 11.15 9.05 7.06
CA LEU A 31 12.17 7.99 7.09
C LEU A 31 13.20 8.18 5.98
N SER A 32 14.49 8.01 6.31
CA SER A 32 15.59 7.98 5.34
C SER A 32 15.69 6.63 4.63
N ASP A 33 16.47 6.54 3.55
CA ASP A 33 16.68 5.26 2.84
C ASP A 33 17.25 4.17 3.77
N LYS A 34 18.13 4.55 4.71
CA LYS A 34 18.68 3.62 5.72
C LYS A 34 17.61 3.04 6.63
N ASP A 35 16.58 3.82 6.94
CA ASP A 35 15.47 3.38 7.77
C ASP A 35 14.54 2.41 7.00
N ARG A 36 14.50 2.50 5.65
CA ARG A 36 13.62 1.70 4.77
C ARG A 36 14.22 0.35 4.36
N ILE A 37 15.56 0.25 4.28
CA ILE A 37 16.28 -0.96 3.85
C ILE A 37 15.85 -2.24 4.60
N PRO A 38 15.71 -2.26 5.95
CA PRO A 38 15.33 -3.48 6.66
C PRO A 38 13.96 -4.03 6.24
N GLY A 39 12.99 -3.14 5.97
CA GLY A 39 11.67 -3.52 5.49
C GLY A 39 11.70 -4.04 4.05
N LEU A 40 12.51 -3.43 3.19
CA LEU A 40 12.66 -3.85 1.79
C LEU A 40 13.31 -5.23 1.65
N GLU A 41 14.29 -5.56 2.48
CA GLU A 41 14.93 -6.88 2.49
C GLU A 41 13.93 -7.99 2.89
N MET A 42 13.05 -7.72 3.86
CA MET A 42 11.95 -8.63 4.21
C MET A 42 10.95 -8.83 3.07
N LEU A 43 10.75 -7.80 2.23
CA LEU A 43 9.89 -7.91 1.05
C LEU A 43 10.53 -8.75 -0.05
N ARG A 44 11.84 -8.60 -0.28
CA ARG A 44 12.62 -9.31 -1.32
C ARG A 44 12.66 -10.82 -1.16
N HIS A 45 12.63 -11.34 0.07
CA HIS A 45 12.64 -12.79 0.31
C HIS A 45 11.29 -13.48 0.09
N ALA A 46 10.21 -12.74 -0.18
CA ALA A 46 8.85 -13.28 -0.19
C ALA A 46 8.37 -13.85 -1.54
N GLY A 47 9.23 -13.98 -2.55
CA GLY A 47 8.88 -14.55 -3.86
C GLY A 47 8.23 -13.55 -4.82
N LYS A 48 7.38 -14.05 -5.75
CA LYS A 48 6.68 -13.20 -6.74
C LYS A 48 5.65 -12.33 -6.04
N ALA A 49 5.79 -11.00 -6.16
CA ALA A 49 4.83 -10.04 -5.67
C ALA A 49 4.13 -9.37 -6.86
N GLN A 50 2.81 -9.16 -6.73
CA GLN A 50 2.04 -8.35 -7.66
C GLN A 50 1.64 -7.05 -6.98
N PHE A 51 1.96 -5.93 -7.61
CA PHE A 51 1.74 -4.60 -7.05
C PHE A 51 0.45 -4.01 -7.61
N VAL A 52 -0.35 -3.47 -6.70
CA VAL A 52 -1.55 -2.70 -7.02
C VAL A 52 -1.37 -1.29 -6.47
N LEU A 53 -1.42 -0.30 -7.34
CA LEU A 53 -1.37 1.11 -6.98
C LEU A 53 -2.79 1.64 -6.85
N LEU A 54 -3.13 2.19 -5.68
CA LEU A 54 -4.37 2.92 -5.47
C LEU A 54 -4.16 4.39 -5.86
N ASP A 55 -4.46 4.72 -7.11
CA ASP A 55 -4.22 6.04 -7.67
C ASP A 55 -5.34 7.02 -7.31
N ALA A 56 -4.99 8.18 -6.77
CA ALA A 56 -5.90 9.29 -6.57
C ALA A 56 -5.14 10.62 -6.65
N GLN A 57 -5.85 11.66 -7.09
CA GLN A 57 -5.31 13.01 -7.09
C GLN A 57 -4.91 13.47 -5.69
N ALA A 58 -3.81 14.22 -5.60
CA ALA A 58 -3.27 14.75 -4.35
C ALA A 58 -4.33 15.49 -3.52
N ASP A 59 -5.19 16.28 -4.17
CA ASP A 59 -6.27 17.02 -3.51
C ASP A 59 -7.30 16.08 -2.83
N VAL A 60 -7.59 14.95 -3.47
CA VAL A 60 -8.52 13.94 -2.91
C VAL A 60 -7.88 13.22 -1.72
N LEU A 61 -6.58 12.91 -1.80
CA LEU A 61 -5.84 12.30 -0.70
C LEU A 61 -5.75 13.25 0.50
N ALA A 62 -5.43 14.53 0.25
CA ALA A 62 -5.38 15.57 1.27
C ALA A 62 -6.74 15.74 1.96
N ALA A 63 -7.83 15.90 1.20
CA ALA A 63 -9.18 16.04 1.76
C ALA A 63 -9.60 14.82 2.62
N ARG A 64 -9.19 13.61 2.24
CA ARG A 64 -9.45 12.39 3.02
C ARG A 64 -8.65 12.33 4.31
N LEU A 65 -7.38 12.74 4.28
CA LEU A 65 -6.51 12.85 5.45
C LEU A 65 -7.06 13.88 6.44
N GLU A 66 -7.45 15.06 5.96
CA GLU A 66 -8.07 16.12 6.79
C GLU A 66 -9.36 15.64 7.45
N LYS A 67 -10.23 14.97 6.68
CA LYS A 67 -11.47 14.38 7.23
C LYS A 67 -11.18 13.39 8.35
N ARG A 68 -10.17 12.53 8.21
CA ARG A 68 -9.79 11.56 9.24
C ARG A 68 -9.14 12.21 10.46
N ALA A 69 -8.33 13.26 10.25
CA ALA A 69 -7.76 14.05 11.32
C ALA A 69 -8.87 14.76 12.14
N ALA A 70 -9.88 15.31 11.46
CA ALA A 70 -11.05 15.90 12.10
C ALA A 70 -11.90 14.87 12.87
N GLU A 71 -11.94 13.62 12.40
CA GLU A 71 -12.57 12.49 13.11
C GLU A 71 -11.70 11.92 14.26
N GLY A 72 -10.54 12.50 14.54
CA GLY A 72 -9.61 12.04 15.60
C GLY A 72 -8.89 10.72 15.29
N LYS A 73 -8.98 10.23 14.05
CA LYS A 73 -8.27 9.03 13.59
C LYS A 73 -6.88 9.43 13.11
N HIS A 74 -6.00 9.72 14.06
CA HIS A 74 -4.63 10.15 13.81
C HIS A 74 -3.74 8.95 13.44
N PHE A 75 -3.46 8.76 12.15
CA PHE A 75 -2.43 7.82 11.71
C PHE A 75 -1.27 8.51 10.97
N MET A 76 -1.49 9.66 10.31
CA MET A 76 -0.40 10.41 9.66
C MET A 76 -0.73 11.91 9.52
N PRO A 77 0.19 12.83 9.85
CA PRO A 77 -0.01 14.26 9.62
C PRO A 77 0.00 14.58 8.11
N ALA A 78 -0.95 15.39 7.65
CA ALA A 78 -1.08 15.79 6.23
C ALA A 78 0.19 16.45 5.66
N ALA A 79 1.05 17.01 6.53
CA ALA A 79 2.35 17.58 6.16
C ALA A 79 3.30 16.56 5.50
N LEU A 80 3.13 15.26 5.73
CA LEU A 80 3.95 14.22 5.10
C LEU A 80 3.47 13.82 3.70
N LEU A 81 2.24 14.16 3.30
CA LEU A 81 1.68 13.76 2.01
C LEU A 81 2.50 14.30 0.84
N GLN A 82 2.95 15.55 0.93
CA GLN A 82 3.72 16.19 -0.14
C GLN A 82 5.04 15.46 -0.41
N SER A 83 5.81 15.15 0.65
CA SER A 83 7.07 14.43 0.51
C SER A 83 6.89 12.99 0.02
N GLN A 84 5.75 12.36 0.30
CA GLN A 84 5.44 11.02 -0.22
C GLN A 84 5.16 11.06 -1.73
N LEU A 85 4.40 12.05 -2.19
CA LEU A 85 4.12 12.24 -3.62
C LEU A 85 5.39 12.59 -4.42
N GLU A 86 6.31 13.39 -3.85
CA GLU A 86 7.58 13.73 -4.49
C GLU A 86 8.55 12.54 -4.63
N LEU A 87 8.48 11.57 -3.72
CA LEU A 87 9.31 10.37 -3.73
C LEU A 87 8.70 9.21 -4.52
N LEU A 88 7.43 9.32 -4.92
CA LEU A 88 6.71 8.28 -5.65
C LEU A 88 7.26 8.17 -7.06
N ASN A 89 8.09 7.15 -7.30
CA ASN A 89 8.57 6.81 -8.63
C ASN A 89 7.93 5.49 -9.09
N ILE A 90 7.04 5.57 -10.07
CA ILE A 90 6.35 4.42 -10.65
C ILE A 90 7.02 4.10 -11.97
N ASP A 91 7.72 2.97 -12.04
CA ASP A 91 8.23 2.46 -13.30
C ASP A 91 7.12 1.70 -14.05
N GLU A 92 6.72 2.18 -15.23
CA GLU A 92 5.64 1.55 -16.00
C GLU A 92 6.02 0.16 -16.55
N GLY A 93 7.30 -0.22 -16.48
CA GLY A 93 7.80 -1.55 -16.84
C GLY A 93 7.60 -2.62 -15.77
N GLU A 94 7.24 -2.26 -14.53
CA GLU A 94 7.06 -3.22 -13.43
C GLU A 94 5.69 -3.95 -13.44
N GLY A 95 4.80 -3.63 -14.39
CA GLY A 95 3.49 -4.30 -14.51
C GLY A 95 2.54 -3.97 -13.36
N ILE A 96 2.68 -2.79 -12.75
CA ILE A 96 1.87 -2.33 -11.61
C ILE A 96 0.43 -2.08 -12.08
N PHE A 97 -0.54 -2.70 -11.42
CA PHE A 97 -1.96 -2.49 -11.72
C PHE A 97 -2.49 -1.26 -11.00
N LYS A 98 -2.85 -0.22 -11.77
CA LYS A 98 -3.39 1.04 -11.23
C LYS A 98 -4.90 0.95 -11.07
N VAL A 99 -5.41 1.30 -9.88
CA VAL A 99 -6.84 1.33 -9.56
C VAL A 99 -7.20 2.68 -8.97
N ASP A 100 -8.21 3.32 -9.53
CA ASP A 100 -8.75 4.58 -9.03
C ASP A 100 -9.29 4.43 -7.60
N ALA A 101 -8.65 5.11 -6.65
CA ALA A 101 -8.98 5.09 -5.24
C ALA A 101 -10.14 6.02 -4.86
N THR A 102 -10.67 6.81 -5.79
CA THR A 102 -11.88 7.63 -5.61
C THR A 102 -13.15 6.78 -5.60
N LEU A 103 -13.09 5.58 -6.21
CA LEU A 103 -14.17 4.60 -6.26
C LEU A 103 -14.54 4.07 -4.87
N SER A 104 -15.71 3.43 -4.77
CA SER A 104 -16.12 2.79 -3.52
C SER A 104 -15.22 1.58 -3.19
N PRO A 105 -14.97 1.27 -1.91
CA PRO A 105 -14.13 0.15 -1.52
C PRO A 105 -14.56 -1.19 -2.13
N LEU A 106 -15.86 -1.40 -2.33
CA LEU A 106 -16.40 -2.60 -2.95
C LEU A 106 -15.99 -2.70 -4.43
N VAL A 107 -16.09 -1.60 -5.18
CA VAL A 107 -15.69 -1.56 -6.60
C VAL A 107 -14.19 -1.75 -6.76
N ILE A 108 -13.38 -1.16 -5.87
CA ILE A 108 -11.92 -1.33 -5.85
C ILE A 108 -11.58 -2.82 -5.66
N VAL A 109 -12.20 -3.46 -4.67
CA VAL A 109 -12.00 -4.89 -4.39
C VAL A 109 -12.36 -5.76 -5.59
N SER A 110 -13.51 -5.52 -6.22
CA SER A 110 -13.94 -6.27 -7.41
C SER A 110 -13.00 -6.09 -8.60
N LYS A 111 -12.48 -4.87 -8.83
CA LYS A 111 -11.50 -4.63 -9.90
C LYS A 111 -10.19 -5.38 -9.66
N ILE A 112 -9.67 -5.35 -8.44
CA ILE A 112 -8.42 -6.04 -8.10
C ILE A 112 -8.61 -7.56 -8.22
N GLN A 113 -9.75 -8.07 -7.75
CA GLN A 113 -10.07 -9.49 -7.89
C GLN A 113 -10.12 -9.92 -9.36
N ALA A 114 -10.82 -9.17 -10.22
CA ALA A 114 -10.88 -9.48 -11.64
C ALA A 114 -9.49 -9.50 -12.30
N PHE A 115 -8.64 -8.53 -11.96
CA PHE A 115 -7.27 -8.46 -12.49
C PHE A 115 -6.40 -9.65 -12.05
N LEU A 116 -6.50 -10.05 -10.79
CA LEU A 116 -5.77 -11.21 -10.27
C LEU A 116 -6.27 -12.51 -10.93
N SER A 117 -7.59 -12.65 -11.11
CA SER A 117 -8.19 -13.81 -11.79
C SER A 117 -7.86 -13.89 -13.28
N SER A 118 -7.65 -12.75 -13.96
CA SER A 118 -7.18 -12.75 -15.36
C SER A 118 -5.71 -13.11 -15.54
N ASN A 119 -4.90 -13.00 -14.47
CA ASN A 119 -3.47 -13.33 -14.49
C ASN A 119 -3.16 -14.72 -13.90
N SER A 120 -4.15 -15.44 -13.37
CA SER A 120 -3.98 -16.77 -12.76
C SER A 120 -3.82 -17.94 -13.75
N ASP A 121 -3.74 -17.69 -15.06
CA ASP A 121 -3.52 -18.74 -16.08
C ASP A 121 -2.04 -19.14 -16.26
N GLN A 122 -1.17 -18.74 -15.32
CA GLN A 122 0.18 -19.30 -15.16
C GLN A 122 0.35 -19.84 -13.75
N THR A 123 -0.03 -21.12 -13.57
CA THR A 123 0.39 -22.04 -12.50
C THR A 123 0.82 -21.36 -11.20
N ILE A 124 -0.15 -21.05 -10.35
CA ILE A 124 0.12 -20.58 -8.99
C ILE A 124 -0.13 -21.74 -8.03
N ASP A 125 0.98 -22.31 -7.56
CA ASP A 125 1.05 -23.23 -6.43
C ASP A 125 0.39 -22.57 -5.20
N GLU A 126 -0.51 -23.29 -4.53
CA GLU A 126 -1.39 -22.81 -3.44
C GLU A 126 -0.63 -22.25 -2.21
N GLN A 127 0.69 -22.22 -2.22
CA GLN A 127 1.54 -21.81 -1.09
C GLN A 127 2.25 -20.45 -1.26
N SER A 128 2.08 -19.72 -2.37
CA SER A 128 2.92 -18.53 -2.66
C SER A 128 2.21 -17.20 -2.85
N LEU A 129 0.89 -17.10 -2.66
CA LEU A 129 0.17 -15.85 -2.95
C LEU A 129 0.18 -14.86 -1.77
N GLY A 130 1.33 -14.23 -1.54
CA GLY A 130 1.46 -13.07 -0.66
C GLY A 130 0.91 -11.80 -1.33
N ILE A 131 -0.41 -11.63 -1.39
CA ILE A 131 -1.02 -10.37 -1.87
C ILE A 131 -0.79 -9.28 -0.82
N ARG A 132 0.21 -8.43 -1.07
CA ARG A 132 0.56 -7.30 -0.21
C ARG A 132 -0.10 -6.04 -0.75
N ILE A 133 -1.16 -5.62 -0.06
CA ILE A 133 -1.87 -4.38 -0.37
C ILE A 133 -1.17 -3.28 0.41
N PHE A 134 -0.42 -2.44 -0.30
CA PHE A 134 0.08 -1.20 0.28
C PHE A 134 -1.10 -0.26 0.44
N LYS A 135 -1.45 0.01 1.69
CA LYS A 135 -2.42 1.03 2.04
C LYS A 135 -1.61 2.26 2.42
N GLU A 136 -1.61 3.29 1.58
CA GLU A 136 -1.30 4.63 2.06
C GLU A 136 -2.41 5.03 3.05
N VAL A 137 -2.02 5.28 4.30
CA VAL A 137 -2.91 5.71 5.39
C VAL A 137 -2.58 7.12 5.79
#